data_AF-A0AAP5Y4T0-F1
#
_entry.id   AF-A0AAP5Y4T0-F1
#
_cell.length_a   1.000
_cell.length_b   1.000
_cell.length_c   1.000
_cell.angle_alpha   90.00
_cell.angle_beta   90.00
_cell.angle_gamma   90.00
#
_symmetry.space_group_name_H-M   'P 1'
#
loop_
_entity.id
_entity.type
_entity.pdbx_description
1 polymer ?
#
loop_
_entity_poly.entity_id
_entity_poly.type
_entity_poly.pdbx_seq_one_letter_code
_entity_poly.pdbx_strand_id
1 'polypeptide(L)'
;MDKPILKDSMKLFEALGNIKSRSMFGGFGLFADETMFALVVNNQLHIRADQKTSSDFEKQGLKPYVYKKRGFPVVTKYYAISSDLWESSERLIEVANQSLKKAKLEKEQQASTKPNRLKDLPNLRLATERMLKKAGIESVEKLEEEGALNAYKAIRDTHSATVNIELLWALEGAINGTHWSVVPQARRDELMNGLQ
;
A
#
# COMPACT_ATOMS: atom_id res chain seq x y z
N MET A 1 22.85 0.29 -21.51
CA MET A 1 23.67 -0.68 -20.77
C MET A 1 22.78 -1.86 -20.47
N ASP A 2 23.00 -2.96 -21.17
CA ASP A 2 22.37 -4.23 -20.85
C ASP A 2 22.58 -4.51 -19.36
N LYS A 3 21.49 -4.81 -18.65
CA LYS A 3 21.54 -5.16 -17.24
C LYS A 3 21.52 -6.69 -17.14
N PRO A 4 22.67 -7.39 -17.29
CA PRO A 4 22.72 -8.84 -17.31
C PRO A 4 21.97 -9.44 -16.12
N ILE A 5 22.16 -8.88 -14.92
CA ILE A 5 21.45 -9.30 -13.71
C ILE A 5 19.93 -9.31 -13.85
N LEU A 6 19.31 -8.35 -14.55
CA LEU A 6 17.85 -8.38 -14.72
C LEU A 6 17.43 -9.58 -15.58
N LYS A 7 18.10 -9.76 -16.72
CA LYS A 7 17.81 -10.85 -17.66
C LYS A 7 18.09 -12.21 -17.02
N ASP A 8 19.22 -12.34 -16.34
CA ASP A 8 19.64 -13.56 -15.67
C ASP A 8 18.69 -13.90 -14.52
N SER A 9 18.29 -12.90 -13.71
CA SER A 9 17.29 -13.10 -12.65
C SER A 9 15.94 -13.52 -13.22
N MET A 10 15.48 -12.89 -14.31
CA MET A 10 14.20 -13.24 -14.93
C MET A 10 14.22 -14.69 -15.42
N LYS A 11 15.29 -15.09 -16.11
CA LYS A 11 15.48 -16.46 -16.61
C LYS A 11 15.56 -17.48 -15.46
N LEU A 12 16.34 -17.18 -14.42
CA LEU A 12 16.47 -18.06 -13.25
C LEU A 12 15.12 -18.34 -12.57
N PHE A 13 14.26 -17.32 -12.50
CA PHE A 13 12.98 -17.42 -11.83
C PHE A 13 11.83 -17.93 -12.70
N GLU A 14 12.06 -18.32 -13.96
CA GLU A 14 11.04 -18.99 -14.79
C GLU A 14 10.48 -20.27 -14.12
N ALA A 15 11.28 -20.91 -13.25
CA ALA A 15 10.85 -22.03 -12.41
C ALA A 15 9.69 -21.68 -11.44
N LEU A 16 9.43 -20.40 -11.19
CA LEU A 16 8.35 -19.90 -10.31
C LEU A 16 7.09 -19.51 -11.09
N GLY A 17 7.09 -19.65 -12.42
CA GLY A 17 5.99 -19.28 -13.31
C GLY A 17 6.37 -18.20 -14.33
N ASN A 18 5.36 -17.52 -14.88
CA ASN A 18 5.59 -16.47 -15.87
C ASN A 18 6.14 -15.20 -15.23
N ILE A 19 7.43 -14.92 -15.45
CA ILE A 19 8.11 -13.77 -14.84
C ILE A 19 7.92 -12.51 -15.68
N LYS A 20 7.35 -11.48 -15.04
CA LYS A 20 7.23 -10.13 -15.61
C LYS A 20 8.11 -9.15 -14.84
N SER A 21 8.58 -8.11 -15.52
CA SER A 21 9.30 -7.00 -14.88
C SER A 21 8.64 -5.65 -15.15
N ARG A 22 8.72 -4.72 -14.19
CA ARG A 22 8.27 -3.32 -14.35
C ARG A 22 9.10 -2.37 -13.50
N SER A 23 9.12 -1.09 -13.87
CA SER A 23 9.83 -0.04 -13.11
C SER A 23 9.26 0.08 -11.69
N MET A 24 10.10 -0.17 -10.68
CA MET A 24 9.73 -0.11 -9.26
C MET A 24 10.90 0.45 -8.45
N PHE A 25 10.64 1.44 -7.60
CA PHE A 25 11.60 1.95 -6.61
C PHE A 25 12.96 2.38 -7.22
N GLY A 26 12.96 2.93 -8.44
CA GLY A 26 14.19 3.32 -9.16
C GLY A 26 14.95 2.17 -9.83
N GLY A 27 14.45 0.94 -9.72
CA GLY A 27 14.96 -0.25 -10.41
C GLY A 27 13.85 -1.01 -11.12
N PHE A 28 13.99 -2.34 -11.20
CA PHE A 28 13.05 -3.24 -11.85
C PHE A 28 12.52 -4.26 -10.85
N GLY A 29 11.22 -4.22 -10.57
CA GLY A 29 10.57 -5.26 -9.78
C GLY A 29 10.29 -6.48 -10.63
N LEU A 30 10.47 -7.68 -10.07
CA LEU A 30 10.16 -8.97 -10.70
C LEU A 30 8.89 -9.56 -10.05
N PHE A 31 8.02 -10.08 -10.91
CA PHE A 31 6.67 -10.51 -10.58
C PHE A 31 6.42 -11.91 -11.10
N ALA A 32 5.84 -12.76 -10.25
CA ALA A 32 5.21 -14.02 -10.64
C ALA A 32 3.75 -13.95 -10.21
N ASP A 33 2.80 -14.28 -11.10
CA ASP A 33 1.36 -14.18 -10.86
C ASP A 33 0.94 -12.84 -10.22
N GLU A 34 1.40 -11.74 -10.83
CA GLU A 34 1.15 -10.36 -10.40
C GLU A 34 1.67 -9.99 -8.99
N THR A 35 2.46 -10.87 -8.38
CA THR A 35 2.98 -10.69 -7.03
C THR A 35 4.47 -10.40 -7.08
N MET A 36 4.87 -9.23 -6.58
CA MET A 36 6.27 -8.83 -6.55
C MET A 36 7.02 -9.57 -5.45
N PHE A 37 8.10 -10.27 -5.82
CA PHE A 37 8.93 -11.04 -4.89
C PHE A 37 10.42 -10.64 -4.93
N ALA A 38 10.88 -9.99 -6.00
CA ALA A 38 12.26 -9.53 -6.12
C ALA A 38 12.39 -8.14 -6.76
N LEU A 39 13.53 -7.49 -6.56
CA LEU A 39 13.88 -6.18 -7.09
C LEU A 39 15.32 -6.18 -7.58
N VAL A 40 15.54 -5.73 -8.81
CA VAL A 40 16.88 -5.47 -9.36
C VAL A 40 17.13 -3.97 -9.34
N VAL A 41 18.07 -3.53 -8.52
CA VAL A 41 18.46 -2.13 -8.38
C VAL A 41 19.93 -2.07 -7.96
N ASN A 42 20.63 -0.99 -8.33
CA ASN A 42 22.07 -0.83 -8.07
C ASN A 42 22.92 -2.03 -8.53
N ASN A 43 22.52 -2.66 -9.64
CA ASN A 43 23.17 -3.87 -10.17
C ASN A 43 23.23 -5.03 -9.16
N GLN A 44 22.22 -5.16 -8.29
CA GLN A 44 22.09 -6.25 -7.34
C GLN A 44 20.66 -6.78 -7.35
N LEU A 45 20.52 -8.10 -7.19
CA LEU A 45 19.23 -8.72 -6.92
C LEU A 45 18.90 -8.54 -5.44
N HIS A 46 17.65 -8.21 -5.16
CA HIS A 46 17.10 -8.11 -3.83
C HIS A 46 15.85 -8.98 -3.73
N ILE A 47 15.68 -9.69 -2.62
CA ILE A 47 14.50 -10.52 -2.33
C ILE A 47 13.60 -9.81 -1.33
N ARG A 48 12.29 -9.93 -1.52
CA ARG A 48 11.29 -9.41 -0.60
C ARG A 48 11.29 -10.21 0.70
N ALA A 49 11.45 -9.54 1.83
CA ALA A 49 11.19 -10.08 3.15
C ALA A 49 9.75 -9.78 3.58
N ASP A 50 9.09 -10.70 4.26
CA ASP A 50 7.83 -10.41 4.95
C ASP A 50 8.09 -9.51 6.18
N GLN A 51 7.03 -9.09 6.87
CA GLN A 51 7.16 -8.20 8.02
C GLN A 51 8.03 -8.82 9.15
N LYS A 52 7.84 -10.12 9.44
CA LYS A 52 8.60 -10.83 10.48
C LYS A 52 10.08 -10.91 10.13
N THR A 53 10.38 -11.37 8.91
CA THR A 53 11.76 -11.53 8.39
C THR A 53 12.46 -10.17 8.31
N SER A 54 11.75 -9.13 7.88
CA SER A 54 12.32 -7.76 7.87
C SER A 54 12.72 -7.30 9.27
N SER A 55 11.85 -7.51 10.28
CA SER A 55 12.17 -7.15 11.67
C SER A 55 13.36 -7.93 12.22
N ASP A 56 13.44 -9.23 11.92
CA ASP A 56 14.55 -10.08 12.37
C ASP A 56 15.87 -9.68 11.68
N PHE A 57 15.83 -9.27 10.42
CA PHE A 57 16.97 -8.75 9.66
C PHE A 57 17.45 -7.40 10.21
N GLU A 58 16.53 -6.49 10.52
CA GLU A 58 16.86 -5.20 11.13
C GLU A 58 17.53 -5.37 12.50
N LYS A 59 17.06 -6.30 13.33
CA LYS A 59 17.70 -6.64 14.62
C LYS A 59 19.12 -7.20 14.46
N GLN A 60 19.40 -7.86 13.33
CA GLN A 60 20.73 -8.36 12.97
C GLN A 60 21.61 -7.32 12.26
N GLY A 61 21.12 -6.08 12.10
CA GLY A 61 21.85 -5.00 11.45
C GLY A 61 21.82 -5.04 9.91
N LEU A 62 21.04 -5.94 9.31
CA LEU A 62 20.78 -5.95 7.87
C LEU A 62 19.85 -4.79 7.52
N LYS A 63 20.08 -4.17 6.36
CA LYS A 63 19.34 -2.98 5.93
C LYS A 63 18.57 -3.27 4.65
N PRO A 64 17.28 -2.91 4.59
CA PRO A 64 16.54 -2.95 3.33
C PRO A 64 17.04 -1.87 2.38
N TYR A 65 16.76 -2.06 1.09
CA TYR A 65 16.93 -1.01 0.10
C TYR A 65 16.02 0.19 0.41
N VAL A 66 16.60 1.39 0.40
CA VAL A 66 15.89 2.66 0.62
C VAL A 66 15.85 3.44 -0.67
N TYR A 67 14.65 3.61 -1.22
CA TYR A 67 14.43 4.41 -2.42
C TYR A 67 14.20 5.87 -2.07
N LYS A 68 14.83 6.81 -2.79
CA LYS A 68 14.58 8.25 -2.61
C LYS A 68 13.62 8.76 -3.68
N LYS A 69 12.45 9.24 -3.28
CA LYS A 69 11.47 9.87 -4.18
C LYS A 69 11.37 11.35 -3.85
N ARG A 70 11.85 12.22 -4.75
CA ARG A 70 11.85 13.69 -4.56
C ARG A 70 12.45 14.12 -3.21
N GLY A 71 13.59 13.52 -2.84
CA GLY A 71 14.28 13.79 -1.57
C GLY A 71 13.74 13.00 -0.36
N PHE A 72 12.53 12.43 -0.43
CA PHE A 72 11.96 11.65 0.67
C PHE A 72 12.37 10.17 0.62
N PRO A 73 12.86 9.59 1.73
CA PRO A 73 13.20 8.18 1.79
C PRO A 73 11.94 7.30 1.87
N VAL A 74 11.94 6.23 1.09
CA VAL A 74 10.95 5.15 1.10
C VAL A 74 11.69 3.87 1.46
N VAL A 75 11.58 3.45 2.72
CA VAL A 75 12.14 2.18 3.20
C VAL A 75 11.32 1.04 2.57
N THR A 76 11.98 0.13 1.86
CA THR A 76 11.31 -0.97 1.18
C THR A 76 11.40 -2.27 1.98
N LYS A 77 10.76 -3.35 1.49
CA LYS A 77 10.89 -4.71 2.04
C LYS A 77 11.95 -5.55 1.31
N TYR A 78 12.82 -4.95 0.50
CA TYR A 78 13.75 -5.68 -0.38
C TYR A 78 15.17 -5.65 0.17
N TYR A 79 15.77 -6.81 0.37
CA TYR A 79 17.12 -6.97 0.91
C TYR A 79 18.03 -7.55 -0.17
N ALA A 80 19.21 -6.96 -0.32
CA ALA A 80 20.22 -7.46 -1.26
C ALA A 80 20.65 -8.87 -0.84
N ILE A 81 20.72 -9.78 -1.81
CA ILE A 81 21.24 -11.13 -1.56
C ILE A 81 22.76 -11.11 -1.45
N SER A 82 23.35 -12.08 -0.76
CA SER A 82 24.80 -12.30 -0.76
C SER A 82 25.28 -12.86 -2.10
N SER A 83 26.58 -12.69 -2.39
CA SER A 83 27.26 -13.36 -3.50
C SER A 83 27.07 -14.87 -3.46
N ASP A 84 27.22 -15.46 -2.27
CA ASP A 84 27.13 -16.92 -2.07
C ASP A 84 25.74 -17.45 -2.42
N LEU A 85 24.70 -16.66 -2.13
CA LEU A 85 23.33 -17.01 -2.51
C LEU A 85 23.12 -16.84 -4.02
N TRP A 86 23.74 -15.84 -4.65
CA TRP A 86 23.68 -15.65 -6.10
C TRP A 86 24.34 -16.79 -6.88
N GLU A 87 25.43 -17.36 -6.36
CA GLU A 87 26.14 -18.48 -6.98
C GLU A 87 25.38 -19.81 -6.86
N SER A 88 24.44 -19.93 -5.92
CA SER A 88 23.63 -21.13 -5.70
C SER A 88 22.23 -20.98 -6.30
N SER A 89 22.09 -21.28 -7.60
CA SER A 89 20.81 -21.18 -8.32
C SER A 89 19.65 -21.90 -7.63
N GLU A 90 19.85 -23.15 -7.17
CA GLU A 90 18.80 -23.92 -6.51
C GLU A 90 18.32 -23.26 -5.21
N ARG A 91 19.28 -22.85 -4.37
CA ARG A 91 18.97 -22.19 -3.09
C ARG A 91 18.31 -20.82 -3.30
N LEU A 92 18.75 -20.08 -4.31
CA LEU A 92 18.15 -18.79 -4.65
C LEU A 92 16.71 -18.95 -5.16
N ILE A 93 16.43 -19.96 -5.98
CA ILE A 93 15.06 -20.29 -6.41
C ILE A 93 14.20 -20.65 -5.20
N GLU A 94 14.73 -21.45 -4.25
CA GLU A 94 14.01 -21.79 -3.02
C GLU A 94 13.66 -20.55 -2.19
N VAL A 95 14.64 -19.67 -1.95
CA VAL A 95 14.45 -18.41 -1.22
C VAL A 95 13.41 -17.52 -1.92
N ALA A 96 13.48 -17.41 -3.25
CA ALA A 96 12.52 -16.64 -4.03
C ALA A 96 11.11 -17.25 -3.99
N ASN A 97 10.98 -18.58 -4.01
CA ASN A 97 9.70 -19.28 -3.88
C ASN A 97 9.07 -19.02 -2.50
N GLN A 98 9.86 -19.10 -1.43
CA GLN A 98 9.39 -18.81 -0.07
C GLN A 98 8.94 -17.35 0.06
N SER A 99 9.71 -16.42 -0.50
CA SER A 99 9.37 -15.00 -0.58
C SER A 99 8.05 -14.77 -1.33
N LEU A 100 7.87 -15.41 -2.48
CA LEU A 100 6.66 -15.32 -3.30
C LEU A 100 5.44 -15.87 -2.55
N LYS A 101 5.55 -17.04 -1.90
CA LYS A 101 4.46 -17.64 -1.11
C LYS A 101 4.02 -16.70 0.01
N LYS A 102 4.97 -16.15 0.78
CA LYS A 102 4.69 -15.18 1.84
C LYS A 102 4.05 -13.90 1.29
N ALA A 103 4.52 -13.41 0.14
CA ALA A 103 3.96 -12.23 -0.51
C ALA A 103 2.52 -12.45 -1.01
N LYS A 104 2.19 -13.65 -1.50
CA LYS A 104 0.83 -14.03 -1.88
C LYS A 104 -0.09 -14.08 -0.66
N LEU A 105 0.35 -14.72 0.42
CA LEU A 105 -0.39 -14.76 1.69
C LEU A 105 -0.63 -13.35 2.27
N GLU A 106 0.38 -12.48 2.28
CA GLU A 106 0.22 -11.08 2.69
C GLU A 106 -0.82 -10.34 1.82
N LYS A 107 -0.82 -10.58 0.50
CA LYS A 107 -1.77 -9.95 -0.45
C LYS A 107 -3.19 -10.44 -0.20
N GLU A 108 -3.39 -11.73 0.04
CA GLU A 108 -4.69 -12.33 0.36
C GLU A 108 -5.24 -11.83 1.71
N GLN A 109 -4.38 -11.74 2.74
CA GLN A 109 -4.76 -11.16 4.03
C GLN A 109 -5.15 -9.68 3.91
N GLN A 110 -4.39 -8.90 3.14
CA GLN A 110 -4.73 -7.49 2.91
C GLN A 110 -6.04 -7.31 2.13
N ALA A 111 -6.35 -8.23 1.22
CA ALA A 111 -7.60 -8.21 0.47
C ALA A 111 -8.81 -8.61 1.33
N SER A 112 -8.62 -9.43 2.37
CA SER A 112 -9.70 -9.87 3.27
C SER A 112 -9.93 -8.93 4.47
N THR A 113 -8.97 -8.09 4.84
CA THR A 113 -9.15 -7.08 5.89
C THR A 113 -9.92 -5.86 5.38
N LYS A 114 -10.88 -5.35 6.16
CA LYS A 114 -11.48 -4.03 5.91
C LYS A 114 -10.39 -2.95 5.91
N PRO A 115 -10.54 -1.85 5.15
CA PRO A 115 -9.54 -0.78 5.14
C PRO A 115 -9.43 -0.18 6.55
N ASN A 116 -8.27 -0.32 7.21
CA ASN A 116 -8.03 0.31 8.52
C ASN A 116 -7.62 1.79 8.41
N ARG A 117 -7.48 2.32 7.19
CA ARG A 117 -7.08 3.70 6.94
C ARG A 117 -8.19 4.47 6.24
N LEU A 118 -8.47 5.67 6.74
CA LEU A 118 -9.47 6.57 6.19
C LEU A 118 -9.29 6.81 4.68
N LYS A 119 -8.06 7.04 4.21
CA LYS A 119 -7.80 7.27 2.78
C LYS A 119 -8.08 6.08 1.86
N ASP A 120 -8.25 4.88 2.44
CA ASP A 120 -8.48 3.63 1.72
C ASP A 120 -9.97 3.23 1.73
N LEU A 121 -10.82 3.98 2.45
CA LEU A 121 -12.27 3.89 2.33
C LEU A 121 -12.76 4.43 0.97
N PRO A 122 -13.91 3.98 0.46
CA PRO A 122 -14.52 4.52 -0.75
C PRO A 122 -14.63 6.04 -0.68
N ASN A 123 -14.45 6.72 -1.83
CA ASN A 123 -14.58 8.17 -1.99
C ASN A 123 -13.52 9.02 -1.26
N LEU A 124 -12.74 8.46 -0.34
CA LEU A 124 -11.75 9.20 0.43
C LEU A 124 -10.38 9.21 -0.23
N ARG A 125 -9.61 10.27 0.04
CA ARG A 125 -8.24 10.46 -0.44
C ARG A 125 -7.36 10.95 0.70
N LEU A 126 -6.04 10.96 0.50
CA LEU A 126 -5.08 11.47 1.48
C LEU A 126 -5.38 12.90 1.95
N ALA A 127 -5.90 13.76 1.07
CA ALA A 127 -6.31 15.12 1.44
C ALA A 127 -7.45 15.10 2.46
N THR A 128 -8.47 14.26 2.23
CA THR A 128 -9.59 14.08 3.16
C THR A 128 -9.16 13.43 4.46
N GLU A 129 -8.29 12.42 4.44
CA GLU A 129 -7.70 11.83 5.65
C GLU A 129 -6.99 12.90 6.49
N ARG A 130 -6.27 13.85 5.87
CA ARG A 130 -5.63 14.96 6.61
C ARG A 130 -6.66 15.90 7.22
N MET A 131 -7.74 16.21 6.52
CA MET A 131 -8.82 17.05 7.05
C MET A 131 -9.51 16.37 8.24
N LEU A 132 -9.85 15.07 8.12
CA LEU A 132 -10.43 14.27 9.20
C LEU A 132 -9.51 14.22 10.42
N LYS A 133 -8.21 13.95 10.23
CA LYS A 133 -7.24 13.96 11.34
C LYS A 133 -7.13 15.32 12.01
N LYS A 134 -7.11 16.41 11.24
CA LYS A 134 -7.12 17.77 11.78
C LYS A 134 -8.39 18.06 12.58
N ALA A 135 -9.51 17.45 12.19
CA ALA A 135 -10.80 17.50 12.85
C ALA A 135 -10.94 16.51 14.04
N GLY A 136 -9.86 15.80 14.43
CA GLY A 136 -9.88 14.85 15.55
C GLY A 136 -10.38 13.45 15.21
N ILE A 137 -10.64 13.16 13.93
CA ILE A 137 -11.10 11.84 13.45
C ILE A 137 -9.90 11.11 12.86
N GLU A 138 -9.23 10.31 13.70
CA GLU A 138 -7.95 9.69 13.36
C GLU A 138 -8.03 8.28 12.79
N SER A 139 -9.18 7.62 12.94
CA SER A 139 -9.39 6.22 12.55
C SER A 139 -10.75 6.01 11.86
N VAL A 140 -10.90 4.84 11.22
CA VAL A 140 -12.15 4.44 10.54
C VAL A 140 -13.25 4.23 11.56
N GLU A 141 -12.93 3.61 12.70
CA GLU A 141 -13.86 3.38 13.81
C GLU A 141 -14.40 4.72 14.32
N LYS A 142 -13.53 5.71 14.52
CA LYS A 142 -13.97 7.04 14.97
C LYS A 142 -14.86 7.74 13.94
N LEU A 143 -14.59 7.56 12.65
CA LEU A 143 -15.45 8.10 11.59
C LEU A 143 -16.83 7.43 11.59
N GLU A 144 -16.89 6.11 11.80
CA GLU A 144 -18.15 5.36 11.92
C GLU A 144 -18.94 5.80 13.17
N GLU A 145 -18.27 6.00 14.30
CA GLU A 145 -18.88 6.49 15.55
C GLU A 145 -19.47 7.90 15.42
N GLU A 146 -18.71 8.83 14.83
CA GLU A 146 -19.15 10.22 14.65
C GLU A 146 -20.24 10.34 13.58
N GLY A 147 -20.18 9.50 12.55
CA GLY A 147 -21.04 9.57 11.38
C GLY A 147 -20.66 10.69 10.40
N ALA A 148 -21.21 10.63 9.19
CA ALA A 148 -20.84 11.53 8.10
C ALA A 148 -21.14 13.01 8.41
N LEU A 149 -22.27 13.28 9.07
CA LEU A 149 -22.70 14.64 9.39
C LEU A 149 -21.76 15.34 10.38
N ASN A 150 -21.43 14.68 11.51
CA ASN A 150 -20.56 15.28 12.52
C ASN A 150 -19.13 15.38 12.01
N ALA A 151 -18.66 14.38 11.25
CA ALA A 151 -17.36 14.45 10.58
C ALA A 151 -17.27 15.63 9.62
N TYR A 152 -18.30 15.87 8.81
CA TYR A 152 -18.36 17.02 7.91
C TYR A 152 -18.34 18.36 8.68
N LYS A 153 -19.13 18.48 9.75
CA LYS A 153 -19.15 19.67 10.62
C LYS A 153 -17.76 19.93 11.24
N ALA A 154 -17.13 18.91 11.81
CA ALA A 154 -15.81 19.01 12.41
C ALA A 154 -14.72 19.43 11.40
N ILE A 155 -14.81 18.94 10.15
CA ILE A 155 -13.92 19.41 9.07
C ILE A 155 -14.19 20.88 8.75
N ARG A 156 -15.45 21.30 8.63
CA ARG A 156 -15.82 22.70 8.35
C ARG A 156 -15.30 23.65 9.43
N ASP A 157 -15.34 23.24 10.69
CA ASP A 157 -14.93 24.07 11.82
C ASP A 157 -13.39 24.21 11.91
N THR A 158 -12.64 23.20 11.46
CA THR A 158 -11.18 23.17 11.52
C THR A 158 -10.48 23.58 10.21
N HIS A 159 -11.21 23.64 9.10
CA HIS A 159 -10.71 23.97 7.78
C HIS A 159 -11.07 25.41 7.39
N SER A 160 -10.07 26.23 7.09
CA SER A 160 -10.26 27.67 6.83
C SER A 160 -10.91 27.99 5.48
N ALA A 161 -10.96 27.02 4.55
CA ALA A 161 -11.57 27.17 3.24
C ALA A 161 -12.96 26.52 3.20
N THR A 162 -13.81 26.99 2.29
CA THR A 162 -15.13 26.41 2.07
C THR A 162 -15.03 24.94 1.68
N VAL A 163 -15.73 24.08 2.43
CA VAL A 163 -15.78 22.64 2.20
C VAL A 163 -16.96 22.33 1.27
N ASN A 164 -16.71 21.57 0.20
CA ASN A 164 -17.75 21.17 -0.75
C ASN A 164 -18.73 20.18 -0.11
N ILE A 165 -20.04 20.38 -0.30
CA ILE A 165 -21.09 19.48 0.19
C ILE A 165 -20.97 18.05 -0.33
N GLU A 166 -20.38 17.83 -1.50
CA GLU A 166 -20.10 16.47 -1.99
C GLU A 166 -19.22 15.66 -1.03
N LEU A 167 -18.43 16.33 -0.17
CA LEU A 167 -17.67 15.66 0.87
C LEU A 167 -18.59 14.96 1.88
N LEU A 168 -19.77 15.51 2.18
CA LEU A 168 -20.74 14.86 3.06
C LEU A 168 -21.22 13.53 2.44
N TRP A 169 -21.48 13.50 1.14
CA TRP A 169 -21.84 12.28 0.41
C TRP A 169 -20.69 11.30 0.34
N ALA A 170 -19.46 11.81 0.16
CA ALA A 170 -18.26 10.99 0.15
C ALA A 170 -18.04 10.29 1.51
N LEU A 171 -18.24 11.00 2.63
CA LEU A 171 -18.15 10.45 3.99
C LEU A 171 -19.25 9.43 4.26
N GLU A 172 -20.50 9.71 3.86
CA GLU A 172 -21.61 8.76 4.01
C GLU A 172 -21.37 7.49 3.19
N GLY A 173 -20.94 7.62 1.94
CA GLY A 173 -20.56 6.48 1.10
C GLY A 173 -19.38 5.71 1.69
N ALA A 174 -18.38 6.41 2.26
CA ALA A 174 -17.22 5.78 2.90
C ALA A 174 -17.62 4.87 4.06
N ILE A 175 -18.47 5.37 4.97
CA ILE A 175 -18.98 4.62 6.15
C ILE A 175 -19.79 3.40 5.71
N ASN A 176 -20.62 3.54 4.66
CA ASN A 176 -21.46 2.46 4.17
C ASN A 176 -20.75 1.51 3.18
N GLY A 177 -19.46 1.74 2.88
CA GLY A 177 -18.72 0.92 1.92
C GLY A 177 -19.19 1.04 0.47
N THR A 178 -19.79 2.17 0.08
CA THR A 178 -20.37 2.41 -1.25
C THR A 178 -19.83 3.68 -1.92
N HIS A 179 -19.97 3.77 -3.25
CA HIS A 179 -19.66 5.02 -3.96
C HIS A 179 -20.71 6.10 -3.62
N TRP A 180 -20.29 7.34 -3.41
CA TRP A 180 -21.19 8.42 -2.96
C TRP A 180 -22.39 8.67 -3.90
N SER A 181 -22.27 8.32 -5.19
CA SER A 181 -23.34 8.47 -6.18
C SER A 181 -24.54 7.57 -5.91
N VAL A 182 -24.39 6.48 -5.14
CA VAL A 182 -25.48 5.56 -4.80
C VAL A 182 -26.14 5.87 -3.46
N VAL A 183 -25.68 6.89 -2.73
CA VAL A 183 -26.34 7.38 -1.51
C VAL A 183 -27.74 7.86 -1.88
N PRO A 184 -28.82 7.25 -1.35
CA PRO A 184 -30.20 7.58 -1.73
C PRO A 184 -30.55 9.04 -1.47
N GLN A 185 -31.40 9.63 -2.33
CA GLN A 185 -31.81 11.03 -2.19
C GLN A 185 -32.42 11.33 -0.81
N ALA A 186 -33.27 10.45 -0.30
CA ALA A 186 -33.86 10.61 1.04
C ALA A 186 -32.79 10.72 2.15
N ARG A 187 -31.71 9.94 2.07
CA ARG A 187 -30.59 10.03 3.01
C ARG A 187 -29.80 11.33 2.83
N ARG A 188 -29.66 11.81 1.60
CA ARG A 188 -29.04 13.11 1.33
C ARG A 188 -29.84 14.24 1.96
N ASP A 189 -31.16 14.22 1.80
CA ASP A 189 -32.05 15.23 2.35
C ASP A 189 -32.00 15.25 3.89
N GLU A 190 -31.98 14.07 4.53
CA GLU A 190 -31.80 13.93 5.98
C GLU A 190 -30.48 14.58 6.46
N LEU A 191 -29.37 14.25 5.81
CA LEU A 191 -28.05 14.79 6.14
C LEU A 191 -27.96 16.31 5.89
N MET A 192 -28.59 16.82 4.82
CA MET A 192 -28.69 18.25 4.55
C MET A 192 -29.47 18.99 5.64
N ASN A 193 -30.60 18.43 6.07
CA ASN A 193 -31.42 19.01 7.14
C ASN A 193 -30.64 19.09 8.44
N GLY A 194 -29.77 18.11 8.72
CA GLY A 194 -28.89 18.12 9.88
C GLY A 194 -27.77 19.17 9.84
N LEU A 195 -27.53 19.85 8.70
CA LEU A 195 -26.53 20.93 8.59
C LEU A 195 -27.07 22.32 8.94
N GLN A 196 -28.40 22.47 8.98
CA GLN A 196 -29.10 23.68 9.43
C GLN A 196 -28.91 23.87 10.94
#